data_AF-A0A7K6QPD5-F1
#
_entry.id   AF-A0A7K6QPD5-F1
#
_cell.length_a   1.000
_cell.length_b   1.000
_cell.length_c   1.000
_cell.angle_alpha   90.00
_cell.angle_beta   90.00
_cell.angle_gamma   90.00
#
_symmetry.space_group_name_H-M   'P 1'
#
loop_
_entity.id
_entity.type
_entity.pdbx_description
1 polymer ?
#
loop_
_entity_poly.entity_id
_entity_poly.type
_entity_poly.pdbx_seq_one_letter_code
_entity_poly.pdbx_strand_id
1 'polypeptide(L)'
;MASLVAQDSYLQGLARRAGVQHAPESRKRKFGTGAPGQAEDAGRQVKKQKKKKPKKQAEKKNAASSKQVVSNTSKPPPGQKAAPQAGKSSPQDVTQNRNESLATGSKSELSSPSISAINLLRQRLHEKIKKASGQDNARELTPAVLEKRQRRKYERERKKRRRKELKMKAKMEKKETEQVPVVEPENKKEEIRAEIVFNRVEVHEENELNKIQKKKEKRKSVKGNITPLTGKNYKQLLSRLETRKSKLEELKEKDEKKAQELENKIRWTNALYRAEGVKIRDDEERLKEALKRKEKLKAQRKRQWEERTVRVVEKMQQRQDKRQKNIQKKKKDRIEKKKARARKKGRVLPEDLKKAGL
;
A
#
# COMPACT_ATOMS: atom_id res chain seq x y z
N MET A 1 8.02 -65.64 9.48
CA MET A 1 7.39 -64.31 9.51
C MET A 1 8.43 -63.30 10.01
N ALA A 2 8.61 -62.16 9.34
CA ALA A 2 9.52 -61.13 9.85
C ALA A 2 8.96 -60.54 11.16
N SER A 3 9.77 -60.47 12.22
CA SER A 3 9.30 -59.96 13.51
C SER A 3 8.97 -58.46 13.42
N LEU A 4 7.92 -58.03 14.12
CA LEU A 4 7.50 -56.62 14.15
C LEU A 4 8.63 -55.68 14.57
N VAL A 5 9.55 -56.15 15.42
CA VAL A 5 10.76 -55.45 15.85
C VAL A 5 11.71 -55.13 14.67
N ALA A 6 11.82 -56.02 13.68
CA ALA A 6 12.62 -55.78 12.48
C ALA A 6 11.98 -54.75 11.53
N GLN A 7 10.64 -54.72 11.44
CA GLN A 7 9.93 -53.68 10.71
C GLN A 7 10.02 -52.32 11.41
N ASP A 8 9.87 -52.28 12.73
CA ASP A 8 9.88 -51.02 13.47
C ASP A 8 11.29 -50.38 13.51
N SER A 9 12.34 -51.18 13.65
CA SER A 9 13.74 -50.70 13.51
C SER A 9 14.04 -50.17 12.10
N TYR A 10 13.55 -50.82 11.05
CA TYR A 10 13.65 -50.33 9.67
C TYR A 10 12.93 -48.98 9.47
N LEU A 11 11.71 -48.84 10.00
CA LEU A 11 10.93 -47.60 9.94
C LEU A 11 11.58 -46.47 10.75
N GLN A 12 12.14 -46.76 11.93
CA GLN A 12 12.92 -45.80 12.71
C GLN A 12 14.21 -45.37 11.99
N GLY A 13 14.86 -46.28 11.27
CA GLY A 13 16.01 -45.97 10.39
C GLY A 13 15.65 -45.02 9.26
N LEU A 14 14.53 -45.28 8.57
CA LEU A 14 13.95 -44.39 7.55
C LEU A 14 13.59 -43.01 8.13
N ALA A 15 12.96 -42.96 9.30
CA ALA A 15 12.59 -41.70 9.97
C ALA A 15 13.82 -40.85 10.33
N ARG A 16 14.91 -41.47 10.80
CA ARG A 16 16.19 -40.78 11.04
C ARG A 16 16.80 -40.25 9.74
N ARG A 17 16.78 -41.03 8.66
CA ARG A 17 17.33 -40.64 7.35
C ARG A 17 16.53 -39.51 6.68
N ALA A 18 15.20 -39.50 6.86
CA ALA A 18 14.32 -38.42 6.40
C ALA A 18 14.42 -37.15 7.28
N GLY A 19 14.57 -37.32 8.61
CA GLY A 19 14.70 -36.21 9.57
C GLY A 19 16.04 -35.47 9.52
N VAL A 20 17.08 -36.06 8.91
CA VAL A 20 18.42 -35.47 8.73
C VAL A 20 18.58 -34.83 7.33
N GLN A 21 17.48 -34.60 6.61
CA GLN A 21 17.44 -33.57 5.56
C GLN A 21 17.66 -32.19 6.21
N HIS A 22 18.92 -31.77 6.33
CA HIS A 22 19.28 -30.41 6.71
C HIS A 22 18.53 -29.44 5.80
N ALA A 23 17.60 -28.66 6.37
CA ALA A 23 16.95 -27.59 5.65
C ALA A 23 18.06 -26.68 5.06
N PRO A 24 18.08 -26.43 3.74
CA PRO A 24 19.20 -25.76 3.09
C PRO A 24 19.44 -24.41 3.75
N GLU A 25 20.64 -24.24 4.33
CA GLU A 25 20.95 -23.12 5.19
C GLU A 25 20.66 -21.81 4.45
N SER A 26 19.80 -20.97 5.03
CA SER A 26 19.30 -19.78 4.34
C SER A 26 20.48 -18.85 4.03
N ARG A 27 20.92 -18.80 2.77
CA ARG A 27 22.08 -18.03 2.30
C ARG A 27 22.09 -16.63 2.93
N LYS A 28 22.95 -16.44 3.93
CA LYS A 28 23.07 -15.15 4.63
C LYS A 28 23.50 -14.11 3.61
N ARG A 29 22.61 -13.16 3.30
CA ARG A 29 22.95 -12.02 2.46
C ARG A 29 24.06 -11.25 3.18
N LYS A 30 25.27 -11.27 2.64
CA LYS A 30 26.37 -10.43 3.14
C LYS A 30 25.98 -8.97 2.93
N PHE A 31 25.52 -8.30 3.99
CA PHE A 31 25.52 -6.85 4.03
C PHE A 31 26.98 -6.41 4.03
N GLY A 32 27.39 -5.68 3.00
CA GLY A 32 28.76 -5.18 2.89
C GLY A 32 29.03 -4.09 3.93
N THR A 33 29.78 -4.43 4.96
CA THR A 33 30.58 -3.50 5.76
C THR A 33 32.04 -3.80 5.47
N GLY A 34 32.77 -2.82 4.95
CA GLY A 34 34.20 -2.94 4.67
C GLY A 34 35.07 -2.46 5.83
N ALA A 35 36.39 -2.66 5.65
CA ALA A 35 37.51 -2.31 6.51
C ALA A 35 37.75 -3.20 7.77
N PRO A 36 38.97 -3.75 7.95
CA PRO A 36 39.38 -4.51 9.13
C PRO A 36 40.12 -3.65 10.17
N GLY A 37 40.23 -4.13 11.41
CA GLY A 37 41.04 -3.49 12.47
C GLY A 37 40.93 -4.17 13.85
N GLN A 38 41.90 -5.02 14.14
CA GLN A 38 42.44 -5.47 15.45
C GLN A 38 41.52 -5.65 16.70
N ALA A 39 41.44 -6.92 17.12
CA ALA A 39 41.96 -7.50 18.37
C ALA A 39 41.42 -7.13 19.78
N GLU A 40 41.60 -8.14 20.64
CA GLU A 40 41.57 -8.21 22.11
C GLU A 40 40.27 -8.31 22.93
N ASP A 41 40.49 -9.09 24.00
CA ASP A 41 39.66 -9.81 24.95
C ASP A 41 38.53 -9.05 25.71
N ALA A 42 37.50 -9.82 26.10
CA ALA A 42 36.85 -9.78 27.43
C ALA A 42 35.53 -10.59 27.40
N GLY A 43 35.54 -11.80 27.98
CA GLY A 43 34.31 -12.58 28.18
C GLY A 43 33.33 -11.89 29.14
N ARG A 44 32.03 -11.80 28.80
CA ARG A 44 31.00 -11.38 29.78
C ARG A 44 29.64 -12.07 29.66
N GLN A 45 29.24 -12.68 30.76
CA GLN A 45 28.00 -13.45 30.94
C GLN A 45 26.74 -12.58 30.77
N VAL A 46 25.73 -13.11 30.08
CA VAL A 46 24.41 -12.46 29.92
C VAL A 46 23.59 -12.56 31.22
N LYS A 47 23.73 -11.57 32.10
CA LYS A 47 22.88 -11.45 33.32
C LYS A 47 21.43 -11.10 32.95
N LYS A 48 20.49 -11.97 33.35
CA LYS A 48 19.04 -11.80 33.18
C LYS A 48 18.53 -10.57 33.97
N GLN A 49 18.07 -9.52 33.27
CA GLN A 49 17.37 -8.41 33.95
C GLN A 49 15.86 -8.68 34.12
N LYS A 50 15.42 -8.73 35.39
CA LYS A 50 13.99 -8.72 35.76
C LYS A 50 13.41 -7.31 35.54
N LYS A 51 12.36 -7.16 34.72
CA LYS A 51 11.59 -5.90 34.65
C LYS A 51 10.68 -5.75 35.88
N LYS A 52 10.89 -4.69 36.67
CA LYS A 52 9.94 -4.22 37.70
C LYS A 52 8.70 -3.58 37.01
N LYS A 53 7.53 -3.67 37.64
CA LYS A 53 6.30 -2.98 37.20
C LYS A 53 6.27 -1.55 37.76
N PRO A 54 5.80 -0.53 37.01
CA PRO A 54 5.47 0.77 37.58
C PRO A 54 4.20 0.68 38.45
N LYS A 55 4.23 1.38 39.59
CA LYS A 55 3.15 1.46 40.59
C LYS A 55 2.32 2.72 40.29
N LYS A 56 0.98 2.64 40.40
CA LYS A 56 0.14 3.84 40.35
C LYS A 56 0.46 4.73 41.57
N GLN A 57 0.59 6.03 41.34
CA GLN A 57 0.32 7.05 42.36
C GLN A 57 -0.82 7.93 41.85
N ALA A 58 -1.61 8.45 42.78
CA ALA A 58 -2.74 9.31 42.51
C ALA A 58 -2.45 10.68 43.09
N GLU A 59 -2.56 11.72 42.28
CA GLU A 59 -2.56 13.09 42.75
C GLU A 59 -3.99 13.62 42.76
N LYS A 60 -4.41 14.12 43.93
CA LYS A 60 -5.51 15.06 44.08
C LYS A 60 -4.92 16.32 44.72
N LYS A 61 -4.89 17.44 44.01
CA LYS A 61 -5.08 18.78 44.62
C LYS A 61 -5.82 19.70 43.64
N ASN A 62 -6.66 20.55 44.21
CA ASN A 62 -7.68 21.36 43.57
C ASN A 62 -7.13 22.58 42.83
N ALA A 63 -7.86 23.07 41.82
CA ALA A 63 -7.92 24.49 41.48
C ALA A 63 -9.27 24.82 40.80
N ALA A 64 -9.79 26.01 41.06
CA ALA A 64 -11.15 26.46 40.77
C ALA A 64 -11.55 26.47 39.28
N SER A 65 -12.86 26.30 39.03
CA SER A 65 -13.54 26.77 37.83
C SER A 65 -14.53 27.86 38.23
N SER A 66 -14.24 29.11 37.87
CA SER A 66 -15.18 30.22 37.97
C SER A 66 -15.97 30.37 36.67
N LYS A 67 -17.27 30.65 36.80
CA LYS A 67 -18.15 31.02 35.69
C LYS A 67 -17.87 32.46 35.27
N GLN A 68 -18.01 32.77 33.98
CA GLN A 68 -18.64 34.04 33.59
C GLN A 68 -19.55 33.85 32.37
N VAL A 69 -20.67 34.56 32.40
CA VAL A 69 -21.71 34.67 31.37
C VAL A 69 -22.10 36.15 31.34
N VAL A 70 -21.91 36.81 30.20
CA VAL A 70 -22.42 38.15 29.78
C VAL A 70 -22.10 38.34 28.29
N SER A 71 -22.62 39.35 27.58
CA SER A 71 -24.02 39.55 27.17
C SER A 71 -24.10 40.73 26.19
N ASN A 72 -25.23 40.85 25.46
CA ASN A 72 -25.66 42.02 24.66
C ASN A 72 -24.87 42.21 23.34
N THR A 73 -25.42 42.37 22.12
CA THR A 73 -26.66 42.93 21.51
C THR A 73 -26.66 44.42 21.19
N SER A 74 -26.51 44.75 19.90
CA SER A 74 -27.19 45.84 19.18
C SER A 74 -27.17 45.57 17.65
N LYS A 75 -27.89 46.37 16.85
CA LYS A 75 -28.54 46.07 15.54
C LYS A 75 -28.49 47.37 14.65
N PRO A 76 -29.03 47.52 13.40
CA PRO A 76 -29.61 46.59 12.41
C PRO A 76 -29.14 46.92 10.92
N PRO A 77 -29.92 46.96 9.79
CA PRO A 77 -29.42 46.58 8.44
C PRO A 77 -29.73 47.57 7.27
N PRO A 78 -29.55 47.15 6.00
CA PRO A 78 -30.63 47.25 4.99
C PRO A 78 -30.70 45.97 4.10
N GLY A 79 -31.66 45.72 3.19
CA GLY A 79 -32.87 46.40 2.71
C GLY A 79 -33.34 45.73 1.38
N GLN A 80 -34.64 45.63 1.09
CA GLN A 80 -35.17 44.96 -0.13
C GLN A 80 -35.98 45.90 -1.05
N LYS A 81 -36.33 45.40 -2.26
CA LYS A 81 -37.09 45.97 -3.41
C LYS A 81 -36.15 46.53 -4.52
N ALA A 82 -36.46 46.46 -5.83
CA ALA A 82 -37.71 46.11 -6.55
C ALA A 82 -37.47 45.27 -7.85
N ALA A 83 -38.55 44.97 -8.59
CA ALA A 83 -38.56 44.22 -9.87
C ALA A 83 -38.40 45.13 -11.12
N PRO A 84 -38.34 44.55 -12.35
CA PRO A 84 -39.55 44.58 -13.19
C PRO A 84 -39.84 43.28 -13.99
N GLN A 85 -40.87 43.34 -14.84
CA GLN A 85 -41.61 42.23 -15.47
C GLN A 85 -41.09 41.83 -16.87
N ALA A 86 -41.40 40.60 -17.32
CA ALA A 86 -42.03 40.28 -18.63
C ALA A 86 -42.13 38.76 -18.88
N GLY A 87 -43.13 38.33 -19.67
CA GLY A 87 -43.09 37.06 -20.43
C GLY A 87 -43.70 35.79 -19.80
N LYS A 88 -45.03 35.68 -19.82
CA LYS A 88 -45.71 34.38 -19.89
C LYS A 88 -46.24 34.17 -21.31
N SER A 89 -45.87 33.06 -21.94
CA SER A 89 -46.63 32.47 -23.05
C SER A 89 -46.51 30.95 -23.02
N SER A 90 -47.63 30.29 -23.32
CA SER A 90 -47.69 28.86 -23.65
C SER A 90 -47.00 28.63 -25.01
N PRO A 91 -46.66 27.38 -25.38
CA PRO A 91 -47.69 26.58 -26.03
C PRO A 91 -47.76 25.11 -25.56
N GLN A 92 -48.98 24.56 -25.61
CA GLN A 92 -49.18 23.14 -25.87
C GLN A 92 -48.63 22.84 -27.27
N ASP A 93 -48.00 21.68 -27.45
CA ASP A 93 -48.19 20.98 -28.71
C ASP A 93 -48.39 19.49 -28.47
N VAL A 94 -49.31 18.91 -29.22
CA VAL A 94 -49.79 17.54 -29.12
C VAL A 94 -49.47 16.87 -30.45
N THR A 95 -48.42 16.03 -30.47
CA THR A 95 -48.25 15.04 -31.52
C THR A 95 -48.10 13.66 -30.90
N GLN A 96 -49.25 12.99 -30.77
CA GLN A 96 -49.28 11.53 -30.75
C GLN A 96 -48.72 11.02 -32.08
N ASN A 97 -47.98 9.93 -32.07
CA ASN A 97 -48.14 8.96 -33.16
C ASN A 97 -48.09 7.53 -32.61
N ARG A 98 -49.09 6.74 -33.00
CA ARG A 98 -49.45 5.45 -32.44
C ARG A 98 -49.51 4.45 -33.58
N ASN A 99 -48.46 3.64 -33.73
CA ASN A 99 -48.53 2.48 -34.61
C ASN A 99 -48.94 1.27 -33.78
N GLU A 100 -50.21 0.91 -33.89
CA GLU A 100 -50.67 -0.42 -33.49
C GLU A 100 -50.38 -1.43 -34.62
N SER A 101 -49.92 -2.61 -34.25
CA SER A 101 -50.08 -3.81 -35.07
C SER A 101 -50.61 -4.92 -34.17
N LEU A 102 -51.90 -5.23 -34.36
CA LEU A 102 -52.67 -6.24 -33.65
C LEU A 102 -52.38 -7.66 -34.18
N ALA A 103 -53.04 -8.64 -33.55
CA ALA A 103 -52.97 -10.09 -33.77
C ALA A 103 -51.68 -10.75 -33.26
N THR A 104 -51.75 -11.89 -32.55
CA THR A 104 -52.82 -12.88 -32.48
C THR A 104 -53.41 -13.04 -31.08
N GLY A 105 -54.70 -13.40 -31.01
CA GLY A 105 -55.36 -13.79 -29.76
C GLY A 105 -55.72 -15.27 -29.77
N SER A 106 -55.96 -15.83 -28.59
CA SER A 106 -57.11 -16.72 -28.34
C SER A 106 -57.27 -16.91 -26.83
N LYS A 107 -58.50 -17.21 -26.42
CA LYS A 107 -58.85 -17.45 -25.02
C LYS A 107 -58.42 -18.87 -24.62
N SER A 108 -57.71 -19.00 -23.51
CA SER A 108 -57.83 -20.17 -22.66
C SER A 108 -57.70 -19.77 -21.19
N GLU A 109 -58.84 -19.75 -20.51
CA GLU A 109 -58.85 -20.04 -19.08
C GLU A 109 -58.31 -21.46 -18.86
N LEU A 110 -57.96 -21.82 -17.61
CA LEU A 110 -57.14 -22.99 -17.22
C LEU A 110 -55.61 -22.79 -17.19
N SER A 111 -55.12 -21.61 -16.80
CA SER A 111 -53.81 -21.49 -16.13
C SER A 111 -54.01 -21.36 -14.61
N SER A 112 -54.59 -22.40 -14.00
CA SER A 112 -53.86 -23.50 -13.36
C SER A 112 -53.09 -23.05 -12.10
N PRO A 113 -53.34 -23.67 -10.91
CA PRO A 113 -52.72 -23.26 -9.65
C PRO A 113 -51.19 -23.42 -9.59
N SER A 114 -50.57 -23.97 -10.63
CA SER A 114 -49.12 -24.08 -10.82
C SER A 114 -48.40 -22.73 -10.88
N ILE A 115 -48.95 -21.70 -11.56
CA ILE A 115 -48.33 -20.36 -11.59
C ILE A 115 -48.37 -19.73 -10.19
N SER A 116 -49.51 -19.85 -9.50
CA SER A 116 -49.67 -19.39 -8.10
C SER A 116 -48.74 -20.16 -7.14
N ALA A 117 -48.59 -21.47 -7.31
CA ALA A 117 -47.67 -22.30 -6.52
C ALA A 117 -46.19 -21.94 -6.77
N ILE A 118 -45.81 -21.67 -8.02
CA ILE A 118 -44.46 -21.18 -8.38
C ILE A 118 -44.21 -19.80 -7.76
N ASN A 119 -45.20 -18.91 -7.78
CA ASN A 119 -45.09 -17.58 -7.15
C ASN A 119 -44.98 -17.69 -5.63
N LEU A 120 -45.76 -18.56 -4.98
CA LEU A 120 -45.66 -18.86 -3.56
C LEU A 120 -44.30 -19.49 -3.19
N LEU A 121 -43.74 -20.34 -4.05
CA LEU A 121 -42.40 -20.90 -3.89
C LEU A 121 -41.32 -19.82 -4.02
N ARG A 122 -41.44 -18.91 -4.99
CA ARG A 122 -40.55 -17.74 -5.13
C ARG A 122 -40.62 -16.82 -3.92
N GLN A 123 -41.81 -16.59 -3.37
CA GLN A 123 -42.02 -15.82 -2.13
C GLN A 123 -41.35 -16.51 -0.92
N ARG A 124 -41.63 -17.80 -0.69
CA ARG A 124 -40.97 -18.60 0.38
C ARG A 124 -39.46 -18.65 0.22
N LEU A 125 -38.94 -18.73 -1.01
CA LEU A 125 -37.51 -18.69 -1.30
C LEU A 125 -36.92 -17.31 -0.99
N HIS A 126 -37.58 -16.21 -1.37
CA HIS A 126 -37.16 -14.86 -1.01
C HIS A 126 -37.18 -14.63 0.50
N GLU A 127 -38.20 -15.12 1.22
CA GLU A 127 -38.22 -15.08 2.69
C GLU A 127 -37.08 -15.88 3.31
N LYS A 128 -36.84 -17.11 2.83
CA LYS A 128 -35.77 -17.96 3.34
C LYS A 128 -34.39 -17.35 3.08
N ILE A 129 -34.20 -16.67 1.95
CA ILE A 129 -33.00 -15.89 1.64
C ILE A 129 -32.88 -14.65 2.55
N LYS A 130 -33.95 -13.90 2.80
CA LYS A 130 -33.94 -12.74 3.74
C LYS A 130 -33.55 -13.17 5.17
N LYS A 131 -34.20 -14.22 5.67
CA LYS A 131 -33.94 -14.87 6.96
C LYS A 131 -32.49 -15.38 7.06
N ALA A 132 -32.01 -16.12 6.06
CA ALA A 132 -30.63 -16.61 6.01
C ALA A 132 -29.57 -15.51 5.79
N SER A 133 -29.95 -14.41 5.13
CA SER A 133 -29.10 -13.23 4.94
C SER A 133 -28.93 -12.39 6.21
N GLY A 134 -29.67 -12.68 7.29
CA GLY A 134 -29.69 -11.87 8.51
C GLY A 134 -30.19 -10.43 8.27
N GLN A 135 -30.96 -10.21 7.19
CA GLN A 135 -31.40 -8.87 6.78
C GLN A 135 -32.67 -8.39 7.49
N ASP A 136 -33.33 -9.23 8.28
CA ASP A 136 -34.58 -8.89 8.98
C ASP A 136 -34.39 -7.83 10.09
N ASN A 137 -33.15 -7.44 10.40
CA ASN A 137 -32.80 -6.27 11.21
C ASN A 137 -31.94 -5.23 10.47
N ALA A 138 -31.69 -5.44 9.17
CA ALA A 138 -31.12 -4.41 8.32
C ALA A 138 -32.23 -3.42 7.97
N ARG A 139 -32.44 -2.45 8.89
CA ARG A 139 -33.15 -1.18 8.63
C ARG A 139 -32.96 -0.81 7.17
N GLU A 140 -34.06 -0.55 6.47
CA GLU A 140 -34.09 -0.07 5.08
C GLU A 140 -32.85 0.77 4.83
N LEU A 141 -31.93 0.27 3.99
CA LEU A 141 -30.59 0.81 3.83
C LEU A 141 -30.73 2.33 3.74
N THR A 142 -30.28 3.05 4.77
CA THR A 142 -30.70 4.45 4.97
C THR A 142 -30.53 5.22 3.67
N PRO A 143 -31.42 6.15 3.29
CA PRO A 143 -31.48 6.68 1.93
C PRO A 143 -30.10 7.12 1.39
N ALA A 144 -29.24 7.69 2.24
CA ALA A 144 -27.84 8.00 1.95
C ALA A 144 -26.94 6.81 1.52
N VAL A 145 -27.17 5.60 2.02
CA VAL A 145 -26.49 4.36 1.62
C VAL A 145 -27.02 3.83 0.28
N LEU A 146 -28.33 3.91 0.03
CA LEU A 146 -28.92 3.59 -1.28
C LEU A 146 -28.41 4.56 -2.35
N GLU A 147 -28.40 5.86 -2.06
CA GLU A 147 -27.85 6.89 -2.93
C GLU A 147 -26.35 6.66 -3.21
N LYS A 148 -25.54 6.34 -2.18
CA LYS A 148 -24.14 5.92 -2.37
C LYS A 148 -24.01 4.66 -3.24
N ARG A 149 -24.97 3.74 -3.21
CA ARG A 149 -25.01 2.54 -4.06
C ARG A 149 -25.36 2.89 -5.52
N GLN A 150 -26.31 3.79 -5.73
CA GLN A 150 -26.68 4.33 -7.04
C GLN A 150 -25.52 5.13 -7.66
N ARG A 151 -24.90 6.06 -6.91
CA ARG A 151 -23.69 6.80 -7.33
C ARG A 151 -22.56 5.84 -7.75
N ARG A 152 -22.32 4.77 -6.98
CA ARG A 152 -21.33 3.72 -7.35
C ARG A 152 -21.73 2.93 -8.61
N LYS A 153 -23.02 2.69 -8.86
CA LYS A 153 -23.52 2.04 -10.09
C LYS A 153 -23.26 2.94 -11.30
N TYR A 154 -23.64 4.22 -11.19
CA TYR A 154 -23.43 5.25 -12.23
C TYR A 154 -21.95 5.47 -12.53
N GLU A 155 -21.08 5.56 -11.51
CA GLU A 155 -19.64 5.72 -11.69
C GLU A 155 -19.00 4.52 -12.41
N ARG A 156 -19.42 3.29 -12.06
CA ARG A 156 -19.01 2.06 -12.78
C ARG A 156 -19.46 2.08 -14.23
N GLU A 157 -20.66 2.57 -14.51
CA GLU A 157 -21.18 2.68 -15.86
C GLU A 157 -20.42 3.73 -16.69
N ARG A 158 -20.17 4.92 -16.13
CA ARG A 158 -19.33 5.96 -16.75
C ARG A 158 -17.92 5.44 -17.09
N LYS A 159 -17.32 4.64 -16.19
CA LYS A 159 -16.03 3.97 -16.46
C LYS A 159 -16.13 2.90 -17.55
N LYS A 160 -17.24 2.15 -17.63
CA LYS A 160 -17.50 1.21 -18.74
C LYS A 160 -17.67 1.93 -20.08
N ARG A 161 -18.42 3.03 -20.14
CA ARG A 161 -18.61 3.87 -21.35
C ARG A 161 -17.27 4.41 -21.86
N ARG A 162 -16.48 5.07 -21.00
CA ARG A 162 -15.11 5.51 -21.32
C ARG A 162 -14.19 4.39 -21.81
N ARG A 163 -14.26 3.18 -21.22
CA ARG A 163 -13.46 2.04 -21.69
C ARG A 163 -13.91 1.51 -23.05
N LYS A 164 -15.20 1.61 -23.39
CA LYS A 164 -15.72 1.31 -24.74
C LYS A 164 -15.28 2.38 -25.74
N GLU A 165 -15.44 3.67 -25.42
CA GLU A 165 -14.99 4.81 -26.23
C GLU A 165 -13.50 4.70 -26.58
N LEU A 166 -12.63 4.47 -25.59
CA LEU A 166 -11.19 4.27 -25.82
C LEU A 166 -10.89 3.03 -26.67
N LYS A 167 -11.66 1.93 -26.51
CA LYS A 167 -11.50 0.72 -27.34
C LYS A 167 -11.99 0.94 -28.78
N MET A 168 -12.97 1.82 -29.00
CA MET A 168 -13.41 2.21 -30.34
C MET A 168 -12.41 3.17 -30.97
N LYS A 169 -11.93 4.20 -30.24
CA LYS A 169 -10.90 5.12 -30.75
C LYS A 169 -9.61 4.38 -31.13
N ALA A 170 -9.10 3.49 -30.27
CA ALA A 170 -7.94 2.66 -30.59
C ALA A 170 -8.19 1.61 -31.71
N LYS A 171 -9.45 1.35 -32.09
CA LYS A 171 -9.79 0.56 -33.28
C LYS A 171 -9.87 1.40 -34.55
N MET A 172 -10.32 2.66 -34.45
CA MET A 172 -10.33 3.61 -35.57
C MET A 172 -8.89 4.03 -35.90
N GLU A 173 -8.12 4.44 -34.90
CA GLU A 173 -6.70 4.81 -35.02
C GLU A 173 -5.86 3.68 -35.63
N LYS A 174 -6.15 2.42 -35.27
CA LYS A 174 -5.52 1.24 -35.90
C LYS A 174 -5.91 1.02 -37.37
N LYS A 175 -7.14 1.34 -37.76
CA LYS A 175 -7.61 1.27 -39.15
C LYS A 175 -7.10 2.44 -39.99
N GLU A 176 -6.97 3.62 -39.39
CA GLU A 176 -6.38 4.81 -40.02
C GLU A 176 -4.87 4.58 -40.27
N THR A 177 -4.15 3.90 -39.37
CA THR A 177 -2.75 3.49 -39.63
C THR A 177 -2.59 2.34 -40.62
N GLU A 178 -3.67 1.71 -41.06
CA GLU A 178 -3.66 0.58 -42.02
C GLU A 178 -4.06 1.02 -43.44
N GLN A 179 -4.31 2.31 -43.66
CA GLN A 179 -4.67 2.91 -44.97
C GLN A 179 -3.65 3.94 -45.48
N VAL A 180 -2.36 3.72 -45.20
CA VAL A 180 -1.26 4.47 -45.81
C VAL A 180 -0.49 3.54 -46.76
N PRO A 181 -0.76 3.57 -48.07
CA PRO A 181 0.02 2.78 -49.04
C PRO A 181 1.31 3.53 -49.37
N VAL A 182 2.45 3.02 -48.89
CA VAL A 182 3.79 3.51 -49.30
C VAL A 182 4.63 2.31 -49.74
N VAL A 183 4.58 2.09 -51.05
CA VAL A 183 5.72 1.90 -51.98
C VAL A 183 7.00 1.33 -51.37
N GLU A 184 7.41 0.18 -51.90
CA GLU A 184 8.70 -0.48 -51.67
C GLU A 184 9.88 0.44 -52.04
N PRO A 185 11.05 0.21 -51.42
CA PRO A 185 12.10 -0.33 -52.27
C PRO A 185 12.86 -1.50 -51.65
N GLU A 186 13.17 -2.47 -52.50
CA GLU A 186 14.08 -3.57 -52.20
C GLU A 186 15.45 -3.04 -51.74
N ASN A 187 16.00 -3.62 -50.68
CA ASN A 187 17.44 -3.54 -50.41
C ASN A 187 17.93 -4.81 -49.73
N LYS A 188 18.87 -5.47 -50.41
CA LYS A 188 19.42 -6.77 -50.05
C LYS A 188 20.01 -6.74 -48.65
N LYS A 189 19.53 -7.62 -47.78
CA LYS A 189 20.22 -8.00 -46.53
C LYS A 189 20.34 -9.50 -46.54
N GLU A 190 21.57 -9.95 -46.71
CA GLU A 190 21.92 -11.35 -46.61
C GLU A 190 21.50 -11.86 -45.23
N GLU A 191 20.69 -12.90 -45.21
CA GLU A 191 20.31 -13.58 -43.99
C GLU A 191 21.54 -14.32 -43.44
N ILE A 192 22.33 -13.65 -42.60
CA ILE A 192 23.14 -14.37 -41.62
C ILE A 192 22.15 -15.02 -40.66
N ARG A 193 21.68 -16.21 -41.05
CA ARG A 193 20.96 -17.15 -40.19
C ARG A 193 21.95 -17.63 -39.15
N ALA A 194 22.16 -16.81 -38.13
CA ALA A 194 22.80 -17.21 -36.90
C ALA A 194 21.89 -18.27 -36.26
N GLU A 195 22.13 -19.54 -36.59
CA GLU A 195 21.56 -20.66 -35.87
C GLU A 195 21.99 -20.52 -34.42
N ILE A 196 21.06 -20.12 -33.56
CA ILE A 196 21.28 -20.01 -32.12
C ILE A 196 21.32 -21.44 -31.57
N VAL A 197 22.47 -22.09 -31.73
CA VAL A 197 22.78 -23.38 -31.13
C VAL A 197 22.73 -23.18 -29.61
N PHE A 198 21.66 -23.69 -29.00
CA PHE A 198 21.23 -23.41 -27.62
C PHE A 198 22.26 -23.76 -26.51
N ASN A 199 23.43 -24.31 -26.87
CA ASN A 199 24.40 -24.83 -25.91
C ASN A 199 25.84 -24.28 -26.06
N ARG A 200 26.11 -23.31 -26.96
CA ARG A 200 27.39 -22.58 -26.99
C ARG A 200 27.24 -21.18 -26.41
N VAL A 201 27.62 -21.03 -25.14
CA VAL A 201 27.75 -19.71 -24.49
C VAL A 201 29.20 -19.25 -24.61
N GLU A 202 29.56 -18.69 -25.76
CA GLU A 202 30.86 -18.07 -25.97
C GLU A 202 30.87 -16.69 -25.29
N VAL A 203 31.44 -16.64 -24.08
CA VAL A 203 31.57 -15.39 -23.29
C VAL A 203 32.76 -14.59 -23.81
N HIS A 204 32.59 -13.94 -24.97
CA HIS A 204 33.65 -13.14 -25.58
C HIS A 204 34.07 -11.94 -24.70
N GLU A 205 35.38 -11.64 -24.76
CA GLU A 205 36.01 -10.43 -24.19
C GLU A 205 35.47 -9.13 -24.80
N GLU A 206 34.71 -9.22 -25.89
CA GLU A 206 33.89 -8.15 -26.44
C GLU A 206 33.07 -7.40 -25.38
N ASN A 207 32.64 -8.07 -24.31
CA ASN A 207 31.95 -7.40 -23.20
C ASN A 207 32.81 -6.33 -22.49
N GLU A 208 34.14 -6.50 -22.41
CA GLU A 208 35.06 -5.47 -21.89
C GLU A 208 35.32 -4.39 -22.93
N LEU A 209 35.52 -4.73 -24.20
CA LEU A 209 35.62 -3.75 -25.29
C LEU A 209 34.36 -2.88 -25.37
N ASN A 210 33.19 -3.47 -25.22
CA ASN A 210 31.89 -2.81 -25.19
C ASN A 210 31.73 -1.90 -23.94
N LYS A 211 32.25 -2.29 -22.77
CA LYS A 211 32.35 -1.40 -21.59
C LYS A 211 33.30 -0.23 -21.82
N ILE A 212 34.42 -0.44 -22.51
CA ILE A 212 35.40 0.60 -22.84
C ILE A 212 34.84 1.56 -23.90
N GLN A 213 34.19 1.05 -24.94
CA GLN A 213 33.46 1.83 -25.96
C GLN A 213 32.36 2.67 -25.30
N LYS A 214 31.49 2.08 -24.47
CA LYS A 214 30.47 2.81 -23.68
C LYS A 214 31.06 3.87 -22.75
N LYS A 215 32.29 3.68 -22.23
CA LYS A 215 33.02 4.72 -21.47
C LYS A 215 33.53 5.83 -22.40
N LYS A 216 34.05 5.51 -23.59
CA LYS A 216 34.48 6.48 -24.61
C LYS A 216 33.31 7.31 -25.12
N GLU A 217 32.17 6.69 -25.45
CA GLU A 217 30.91 7.35 -25.83
C GLU A 217 30.42 8.30 -24.74
N LYS A 218 30.39 7.85 -23.48
CA LYS A 218 30.01 8.71 -22.34
C LYS A 218 30.95 9.89 -22.13
N ARG A 219 32.23 9.78 -22.51
CA ARG A 219 33.16 10.92 -22.53
C ARG A 219 32.84 11.86 -23.68
N LYS A 220 32.57 11.34 -24.89
CA LYS A 220 32.14 12.13 -26.05
C LYS A 220 30.82 12.89 -25.81
N SER A 221 29.87 12.31 -25.03
CA SER A 221 28.61 12.98 -24.68
C SER A 221 28.75 14.10 -23.63
N VAL A 222 29.92 14.26 -23.00
CA VAL A 222 30.14 15.33 -22.01
C VAL A 222 30.63 16.60 -22.70
N LYS A 223 29.68 17.48 -23.01
CA LYS A 223 29.93 18.81 -23.56
C LYS A 223 30.87 19.61 -22.64
N GLY A 224 31.95 20.14 -23.22
CA GLY A 224 32.91 21.02 -22.54
C GLY A 224 33.63 20.40 -21.33
N ASN A 225 33.79 19.07 -21.25
CA ASN A 225 34.35 18.32 -20.12
C ASN A 225 33.59 18.50 -18.76
N ILE A 226 32.49 19.24 -18.75
CA ILE A 226 31.68 19.52 -17.55
C ILE A 226 30.54 18.51 -17.49
N THR A 227 30.62 17.58 -16.53
CA THR A 227 29.55 16.58 -16.34
C THR A 227 28.25 17.23 -15.83
N PRO A 228 27.08 16.98 -16.43
CA PRO A 228 25.84 17.63 -16.00
C PRO A 228 25.42 17.15 -14.61
N LEU A 229 24.92 18.07 -13.77
CA LEU A 229 24.54 17.75 -12.40
C LEU A 229 23.14 17.12 -12.33
N THR A 230 23.08 15.87 -12.78
CA THR A 230 21.85 15.11 -13.02
C THR A 230 21.58 14.04 -11.95
N GLY A 231 20.36 13.50 -11.95
CA GLY A 231 19.94 12.39 -11.10
C GLY A 231 19.29 12.80 -9.77
N LYS A 232 19.18 11.82 -8.86
CA LYS A 232 18.43 11.92 -7.59
C LYS A 232 19.34 11.73 -6.36
N ASN A 233 20.65 11.62 -6.52
CA ASN A 233 21.60 11.29 -5.45
C ASN A 233 22.07 12.56 -4.71
N TYR A 234 21.16 13.24 -4.02
CA TYR A 234 21.39 14.61 -3.51
C TYR A 234 22.68 14.80 -2.70
N LYS A 235 23.16 13.78 -1.96
CA LYS A 235 24.48 13.82 -1.28
C LYS A 235 25.65 13.95 -2.26
N GLN A 236 25.63 13.18 -3.36
CA GLN A 236 26.65 13.24 -4.40
C GLN A 236 26.53 14.53 -5.24
N LEU A 237 25.32 15.08 -5.41
CA LEU A 237 25.14 16.36 -6.09
C LEU A 237 25.67 17.53 -5.24
N LEU A 238 25.43 17.52 -3.93
CA LEU A 238 25.98 18.51 -2.99
C LEU A 238 27.51 18.49 -2.97
N SER A 239 28.13 17.32 -2.77
CA SER A 239 29.60 17.17 -2.84
C SER A 239 30.20 17.62 -4.19
N ARG A 240 29.46 17.43 -5.31
CA ARG A 240 29.87 17.94 -6.63
C ARG A 240 29.65 19.44 -6.83
N LEU A 241 28.80 20.10 -6.04
CA LEU A 241 28.68 21.56 -6.03
C LEU A 241 29.72 22.18 -5.13
N GLU A 242 29.92 21.63 -3.93
CA GLU A 242 30.98 22.01 -3.00
C GLU A 242 32.35 21.98 -3.71
N THR A 243 32.71 20.85 -4.34
CA THR A 243 33.95 20.74 -5.14
C THR A 243 34.01 21.60 -6.41
N ARG A 244 32.88 22.17 -6.88
CA ARG A 244 32.89 23.17 -7.96
C ARG A 244 33.11 24.57 -7.42
N LYS A 245 32.48 24.91 -6.29
CA LYS A 245 32.64 26.19 -5.60
C LYS A 245 34.07 26.37 -5.12
N SER A 246 34.63 25.40 -4.40
CA SER A 246 36.03 25.46 -3.95
C SER A 246 37.00 25.67 -5.10
N LYS A 247 36.80 25.00 -6.24
CA LYS A 247 37.64 25.22 -7.44
C LYS A 247 37.48 26.60 -8.09
N LEU A 248 36.31 27.22 -7.99
CA LEU A 248 36.08 28.59 -8.45
C LEU A 248 36.64 29.61 -7.45
N GLU A 249 36.57 29.32 -6.15
CA GLU A 249 37.15 30.12 -5.06
C GLU A 249 38.70 30.10 -5.14
N GLU A 250 39.32 28.91 -5.18
CA GLU A 250 40.77 28.70 -5.40
C GLU A 250 41.30 29.38 -6.68
N LEU A 251 40.45 29.58 -7.69
CA LEU A 251 40.82 30.27 -8.93
C LEU A 251 40.53 31.77 -8.87
N LYS A 252 39.57 32.24 -8.07
CA LYS A 252 39.39 33.68 -7.81
C LYS A 252 40.55 34.25 -7.01
N GLU A 253 41.02 33.50 -6.02
CA GLU A 253 42.20 33.84 -5.20
C GLU A 253 43.49 33.96 -6.02
N LYS A 254 43.59 33.25 -7.15
CA LYS A 254 44.79 33.24 -8.02
C LYS A 254 44.66 34.14 -9.25
N ASP A 255 43.55 34.03 -9.96
CA ASP A 255 43.33 34.59 -11.30
C ASP A 255 41.82 34.84 -11.57
N GLU A 256 41.30 35.99 -11.15
CA GLU A 256 39.88 36.35 -11.33
C GLU A 256 39.38 36.15 -12.78
N LYS A 257 40.19 36.50 -13.78
CA LYS A 257 39.86 36.35 -15.21
C LYS A 257 39.62 34.87 -15.58
N LYS A 258 40.49 33.96 -15.13
CA LYS A 258 40.35 32.51 -15.38
C LYS A 258 39.14 31.94 -14.64
N ALA A 259 38.82 32.45 -13.45
CA ALA A 259 37.61 32.08 -12.73
C ALA A 259 36.34 32.52 -13.47
N GLN A 260 36.28 33.76 -13.96
CA GLN A 260 35.15 34.28 -14.76
C GLN A 260 34.97 33.47 -16.06
N GLU A 261 36.05 33.11 -16.75
CA GLU A 261 35.97 32.20 -17.90
C GLU A 261 35.38 30.83 -17.55
N LEU A 262 35.81 30.22 -16.44
CA LEU A 262 35.26 28.92 -16.02
C LEU A 262 33.79 29.03 -15.60
N GLU A 263 33.39 30.10 -14.90
CA GLU A 263 31.99 30.37 -14.62
C GLU A 263 31.18 30.48 -15.91
N ASN A 264 31.67 31.23 -16.90
CA ASN A 264 31.01 31.38 -18.20
C ASN A 264 30.93 30.03 -18.94
N LYS A 265 32.00 29.24 -18.96
CA LYS A 265 32.02 27.87 -19.52
C LYS A 265 30.99 26.97 -18.83
N ILE A 266 30.84 27.05 -17.49
CA ILE A 266 29.80 26.32 -16.74
C ILE A 266 28.39 26.82 -17.08
N ARG A 267 28.17 28.14 -17.13
CA ARG A 267 26.86 28.75 -17.47
C ARG A 267 26.40 28.32 -18.87
N TRP A 268 27.27 28.43 -19.88
CA TRP A 268 26.95 28.04 -21.26
C TRP A 268 26.79 26.53 -21.45
N THR A 269 27.65 25.68 -20.88
CA THR A 269 27.46 24.22 -20.95
C THR A 269 26.17 23.78 -20.27
N ASN A 270 25.83 24.37 -19.12
CA ASN A 270 24.55 24.14 -18.46
C ASN A 270 23.35 24.57 -19.33
N ALA A 271 23.44 25.68 -20.06
CA ALA A 271 22.40 26.10 -21.01
C ALA A 271 22.23 25.08 -22.15
N LEU A 272 23.34 24.63 -22.76
CA LEU A 272 23.33 23.60 -23.82
C LEU A 272 22.72 22.26 -23.37
N TYR A 273 23.00 21.84 -22.14
CA TYR A 273 22.39 20.64 -21.55
C TYR A 273 20.90 20.84 -21.21
N ARG A 274 20.49 22.03 -20.78
CA ARG A 274 19.07 22.35 -20.57
C ARG A 274 18.29 22.34 -21.88
N ALA A 275 18.87 22.86 -22.96
CA ALA A 275 18.30 22.81 -24.32
C ALA A 275 18.19 21.37 -24.85
N GLU A 276 19.15 20.50 -24.54
CA GLU A 276 19.09 19.04 -24.80
C GLU A 276 18.03 18.32 -23.93
N GLY A 277 17.40 19.00 -22.97
CA GLY A 277 16.38 18.43 -22.08
C GLY A 277 16.94 17.77 -20.81
N VAL A 278 18.25 17.87 -20.55
CA VAL A 278 18.89 17.30 -19.36
C VAL A 278 18.52 18.13 -18.13
N LYS A 279 17.82 17.49 -17.18
CA LYS A 279 17.33 18.12 -15.94
C LYS A 279 18.45 18.31 -14.91
N ILE A 280 19.22 19.38 -15.09
CA ILE A 280 20.27 19.86 -14.18
C ILE A 280 19.67 20.37 -12.86
N ARG A 281 20.37 20.12 -11.74
CA ARG A 281 19.97 20.51 -10.38
C ARG A 281 21.13 21.15 -9.61
N ASP A 282 21.44 22.41 -9.92
CA ASP A 282 22.59 23.13 -9.33
C ASP A 282 22.25 23.89 -8.03
N ASP A 283 20.96 23.99 -7.67
CA ASP A 283 20.52 24.74 -6.49
C ASP A 283 20.80 23.97 -5.18
N GLU A 284 21.79 24.40 -4.40
CA GLU A 284 22.16 23.74 -3.14
C GLU A 284 21.01 23.67 -2.13
N GLU A 285 20.25 24.74 -1.97
CA GLU A 285 19.14 24.79 -1.02
C GLU A 285 18.09 23.75 -1.37
N ARG A 286 17.67 23.68 -2.65
CA ARG A 286 16.71 22.68 -3.13
C ARG A 286 17.25 21.26 -3.00
N LEU A 287 18.57 21.04 -3.15
CA LEU A 287 19.19 19.74 -2.89
C LEU A 287 19.19 19.38 -1.40
N LYS A 288 19.54 20.33 -0.51
CA LYS A 288 19.46 20.19 0.96
C LYS A 288 18.02 19.91 1.40
N GLU A 289 17.03 20.61 0.85
CA GLU A 289 15.61 20.33 1.08
C GLU A 289 15.19 18.95 0.55
N ALA A 290 15.59 18.56 -0.66
CA ALA A 290 15.21 17.29 -1.26
C ALA A 290 15.82 16.11 -0.49
N LEU A 291 17.01 16.31 0.09
CA LEU A 291 17.63 15.42 1.06
C LEU A 291 16.79 15.32 2.35
N LYS A 292 16.44 16.45 2.99
CA LYS A 292 15.54 16.50 4.16
C LYS A 292 14.18 15.82 3.88
N ARG A 293 13.57 16.04 2.71
CA ARG A 293 12.32 15.37 2.26
C ARG A 293 12.50 13.85 2.15
N LYS A 294 13.61 13.38 1.58
CA LYS A 294 13.92 11.94 1.51
C LYS A 294 14.13 11.31 2.90
N GLU A 295 14.75 12.02 3.82
CA GLU A 295 14.99 11.54 5.19
C GLU A 295 13.69 11.49 5.99
N LYS A 296 12.83 12.51 5.90
CA LYS A 296 11.45 12.48 6.44
C LYS A 296 10.67 11.25 5.94
N LEU A 297 10.72 10.96 4.63
CA LEU A 297 10.06 9.77 4.04
C LEU A 297 10.71 8.42 4.45
N LYS A 298 12.00 8.41 4.82
CA LYS A 298 12.64 7.22 5.41
C LYS A 298 12.21 7.04 6.87
N ALA A 299 12.21 8.11 7.65
CA ALA A 299 11.80 8.11 9.05
C ALA A 299 10.33 7.69 9.22
N GLN A 300 9.42 8.20 8.39
CA GLN A 300 8.02 7.75 8.37
C GLN A 300 7.89 6.26 8.07
N ARG A 301 8.61 5.73 7.07
CA ARG A 301 8.60 4.29 6.77
C ARG A 301 9.18 3.44 7.90
N LYS A 302 10.23 3.92 8.58
CA LYS A 302 10.81 3.27 9.76
C LYS A 302 9.79 3.21 10.90
N ARG A 303 9.18 4.34 11.28
CA ARG A 303 8.11 4.41 12.30
C ARG A 303 6.95 3.48 11.99
N GLN A 304 6.41 3.52 10.78
CA GLN A 304 5.33 2.60 10.39
C GLN A 304 5.75 1.11 10.41
N TRP A 305 7.03 0.79 10.24
CA TRP A 305 7.51 -0.58 10.36
C TRP A 305 7.63 -1.00 11.83
N GLU A 306 8.13 -0.12 12.68
CA GLU A 306 8.18 -0.29 14.15
C GLU A 306 6.77 -0.42 14.75
N GLU A 307 5.81 0.41 14.34
CA GLU A 307 4.40 0.29 14.71
C GLU A 307 3.81 -1.07 14.30
N ARG A 308 4.18 -1.60 13.12
CA ARG A 308 3.73 -2.92 12.66
C ARG A 308 4.35 -4.04 13.51
N THR A 309 5.64 -3.98 13.85
CA THR A 309 6.29 -5.02 14.67
C THR A 309 5.76 -5.00 16.11
N VAL A 310 5.63 -3.81 16.72
CA VAL A 310 5.01 -3.63 18.05
C VAL A 310 3.58 -4.20 18.05
N ARG A 311 2.74 -3.84 17.08
CA ARG A 311 1.36 -4.34 16.99
C ARG A 311 1.26 -5.86 16.79
N VAL A 312 2.25 -6.50 16.16
CA VAL A 312 2.33 -7.97 16.07
C VAL A 312 2.67 -8.58 17.42
N VAL A 313 3.66 -8.03 18.14
CA VAL A 313 4.05 -8.48 19.49
C VAL A 313 2.92 -8.30 20.48
N GLU A 314 2.24 -7.15 20.48
CA GLU A 314 1.06 -6.88 21.32
C GLU A 314 -0.06 -7.88 21.07
N LYS A 315 -0.40 -8.16 19.80
CA LYS A 315 -1.42 -9.18 19.46
C LYS A 315 -1.02 -10.58 19.93
N MET A 316 0.27 -10.92 19.88
CA MET A 316 0.77 -12.19 20.40
C MET A 316 0.63 -12.25 21.93
N GLN A 317 1.03 -11.19 22.65
CA GLN A 317 0.88 -11.08 24.11
C GLN A 317 -0.59 -11.13 24.53
N GLN A 318 -1.48 -10.37 23.89
CA GLN A 318 -2.92 -10.39 24.15
C GLN A 318 -3.53 -11.80 24.00
N ARG A 319 -3.07 -12.58 23.01
CA ARG A 319 -3.49 -13.99 22.84
C ARG A 319 -2.98 -14.88 23.98
N GLN A 320 -1.72 -14.71 24.39
CA GLN A 320 -1.14 -15.43 25.52
C GLN A 320 -1.83 -15.07 26.84
N ASP A 321 -2.05 -13.78 27.12
CA ASP A 321 -2.77 -13.29 28.30
C ASP A 321 -4.21 -13.79 28.34
N LYS A 322 -4.93 -13.81 27.21
CA LYS A 322 -6.28 -14.38 27.12
C LYS A 322 -6.26 -15.88 27.44
N ARG A 323 -5.26 -16.62 26.95
CA ARG A 323 -5.07 -18.05 27.29
C ARG A 323 -4.77 -18.23 28.79
N GLN A 324 -3.88 -17.42 29.36
CA GLN A 324 -3.55 -17.48 30.79
C GLN A 324 -4.76 -17.16 31.68
N LYS A 325 -5.50 -16.07 31.38
CA LYS A 325 -6.74 -15.70 32.09
C LYS A 325 -7.79 -16.81 32.01
N ASN A 326 -7.98 -17.43 30.85
CA ASN A 326 -8.90 -18.55 30.68
C ASN A 326 -8.47 -19.80 31.48
N ILE A 327 -7.17 -20.10 31.54
CA ILE A 327 -6.62 -21.20 32.36
C ILE A 327 -6.81 -20.90 33.86
N GLN A 328 -6.51 -19.67 34.30
CA GLN A 328 -6.71 -19.24 35.68
C GLN A 328 -8.19 -19.31 36.08
N LYS A 329 -9.11 -18.86 35.22
CA LYS A 329 -10.56 -19.01 35.42
C LYS A 329 -10.93 -20.48 35.56
N LYS A 330 -10.57 -21.35 34.62
CA LYS A 330 -10.82 -22.81 34.71
C LYS A 330 -10.24 -23.45 36.00
N LYS A 331 -9.11 -22.96 36.52
CA LYS A 331 -8.56 -23.41 37.81
C LYS A 331 -9.43 -22.94 38.99
N LYS A 332 -9.83 -21.67 39.02
CA LYS A 332 -10.76 -21.11 40.03
C LYS A 332 -12.12 -21.82 40.01
N ASP A 333 -12.76 -21.92 38.84
CA ASP A 333 -14.03 -22.61 38.64
C ASP A 333 -13.98 -24.08 39.16
N ARG A 334 -12.84 -24.78 38.99
CA ARG A 334 -12.64 -26.14 39.53
C ARG A 334 -12.56 -26.15 41.06
N ILE A 335 -11.87 -25.18 41.67
CA ILE A 335 -11.78 -25.03 43.13
C ILE A 335 -13.14 -24.66 43.71
N GLU A 336 -13.84 -23.70 43.11
CA GLU A 336 -15.19 -23.28 43.51
C GLU A 336 -16.20 -24.43 43.39
N LYS A 337 -16.15 -25.23 42.32
CA LYS A 337 -16.97 -26.46 42.20
C LYS A 337 -16.64 -27.49 43.28
N LYS A 338 -15.36 -27.65 43.69
CA LYS A 338 -14.99 -28.52 44.82
C LYS A 338 -15.56 -27.97 46.14
N LYS A 339 -15.43 -26.67 46.40
CA LYS A 339 -15.98 -25.99 47.59
C LYS A 339 -17.51 -26.11 47.66
N ALA A 340 -18.21 -25.84 46.56
CA ALA A 340 -19.66 -25.97 46.48
C ALA A 340 -20.13 -27.41 46.72
N ARG A 341 -19.40 -28.43 46.22
CA ARG A 341 -19.66 -29.84 46.53
C ARG A 341 -19.41 -30.18 48.00
N ALA A 342 -18.43 -29.57 48.66
CA ALA A 342 -18.19 -29.75 50.09
C ALA A 342 -19.32 -29.13 50.93
N ARG A 343 -19.72 -27.89 50.64
CA ARG A 343 -20.87 -27.22 51.28
C ARG A 343 -22.18 -28.00 51.12
N LYS A 344 -22.45 -28.52 49.90
CA LYS A 344 -23.62 -29.41 49.65
C LYS A 344 -23.60 -30.73 50.43
N LYS A 345 -22.44 -31.14 50.96
CA LYS A 345 -22.27 -32.29 51.85
C LYS A 345 -22.17 -31.89 53.33
N GLY A 346 -22.61 -30.69 53.71
CA GLY A 346 -22.58 -30.19 55.09
C GLY A 346 -21.18 -29.84 55.63
N ARG A 347 -20.11 -29.92 54.83
CA ARG A 347 -18.75 -29.62 55.30
C ARG A 347 -18.51 -28.11 55.32
N VAL A 348 -18.32 -27.57 56.52
CA VAL A 348 -17.92 -26.18 56.75
C VAL A 348 -16.50 -25.95 56.20
N LEU A 349 -16.29 -24.88 55.44
CA LEU A 349 -14.98 -24.51 54.91
C LEU A 349 -14.33 -23.42 55.76
N PRO A 350 -12.98 -23.33 55.80
CA PRO A 350 -12.29 -22.24 56.52
C PRO A 350 -12.63 -20.82 56.03
N GLU A 351 -13.17 -20.68 54.81
CA GLU A 351 -13.68 -19.40 54.29
C GLU A 351 -15.06 -19.04 54.84
N ASP A 352 -15.83 -20.02 55.29
CA ASP A 352 -17.16 -19.82 55.88
C ASP A 352 -17.03 -19.43 57.35
N LEU A 353 -16.08 -20.02 58.09
CA LEU A 353 -15.69 -19.61 59.45
C LEU A 353 -15.23 -18.14 59.47
N LYS A 354 -14.26 -17.79 58.61
CA LYS A 354 -13.77 -16.41 58.46
C LYS A 354 -14.85 -15.41 58.03
N LYS A 355 -15.94 -15.87 57.42
CA LYS A 355 -17.09 -15.03 57.03
C LYS A 355 -18.12 -14.91 58.16
N ALA A 356 -18.17 -15.87 59.08
CA ALA A 356 -18.95 -15.82 60.32
C ALA A 356 -18.27 -14.99 61.43
N GLY A 357 -17.01 -14.57 61.25
CA GLY A 357 -16.27 -13.79 62.23
C GLY A 357 -15.61 -14.61 63.35
N LEU A 358 -15.47 -15.93 63.12
CA LEU A 358 -14.77 -16.89 63.99
C LEU A 358 -13.40 -17.27 63.40
#